data_AF-A0A1S2KDZ7-F1
#
_entry.id   AF-A0A1S2KDZ7-F1
#
_cell.length_a   1.000
_cell.length_b   1.000
_cell.length_c   1.000
_cell.angle_alpha   90.00
_cell.angle_beta   90.00
_cell.angle_gamma   90.00
#
_symmetry.space_group_name_H-M   'P 1'
#
loop_
_entity.id
_entity.type
_entity.pdbx_description
1 polymer ?
#
loop_
_entity_poly.entity_id
_entity_poly.type
_entity_poly.pdbx_seq_one_letter_code
_entity_poly.pdbx_strand_id
1 'polypeptide(L)'
;MPPQGFMPVRPPDGGNAAVFTVGAVAIGAETVLAALVAVLYSLQSESHGGEGGLGWLFGTIFALVLLAVISVIAGLAGSAMAVLPLVLLGRAVARRTGRRDSWQLTLATVAVAAVALALLIGSCMLLAGFGGPGDLLVHPVLALSFTVGLAPATLCARAAGNPGKPGARWWVLGGVALGGLGLLAVTLAVGVAAYSSGILKIYEPPRLTEADMVGTWTDDDGGSLRFEADGTVTAKGVHHYEATGEQSGASNCTGKWQLTENDGVGRPFELSIADCDSLSFGWDIGGTEEHPTVFTWIGEPDSGERYILTRQR
;
A
#
# COMPACT_ATOMS: atom_id res chain seq x y z
N MET A 1 6.20 -60.67 -37.24
CA MET A 1 6.47 -59.79 -36.07
C MET A 1 6.58 -58.37 -36.57
N PRO A 2 5.55 -57.52 -36.40
CA PRO A 2 5.65 -56.11 -36.72
C PRO A 2 6.47 -55.38 -35.64
N PRO A 3 7.30 -54.37 -36.01
CA PRO A 3 8.11 -53.63 -35.06
C PRO A 3 7.22 -52.84 -34.10
N GLN A 4 7.53 -52.91 -32.81
CA GLN A 4 6.87 -52.11 -31.78
C GLN A 4 7.06 -50.63 -32.10
N GLY A 5 5.97 -49.97 -32.47
CA GLY A 5 5.93 -48.54 -32.73
C GLY A 5 6.39 -47.77 -31.50
N PHE A 6 7.44 -46.97 -31.68
CA PHE A 6 7.85 -45.92 -30.77
C PHE A 6 6.64 -44.99 -30.56
N MET A 7 5.92 -45.13 -29.44
CA MET A 7 4.92 -44.13 -29.06
C MET A 7 5.67 -42.85 -28.72
N PRO A 8 5.42 -41.73 -29.42
CA PRO A 8 5.99 -40.46 -29.01
C PRO A 8 5.43 -40.13 -27.62
N VAL A 9 6.33 -40.07 -26.64
CA VAL A 9 6.02 -39.57 -25.29
C VAL A 9 5.52 -38.15 -25.46
N ARG A 10 4.20 -37.96 -25.33
CA ARG A 10 3.58 -36.65 -25.39
C ARG A 10 4.24 -35.78 -24.31
N PRO A 11 4.80 -34.60 -24.65
CA PRO A 11 5.47 -33.78 -23.66
C PRO A 11 4.49 -33.47 -22.51
N PRO A 12 4.91 -33.57 -21.24
CA PRO A 12 4.07 -33.32 -20.06
C PRO A 12 3.69 -31.83 -19.89
N ASP A 13 3.97 -30.99 -20.89
CA ASP A 13 4.06 -29.53 -20.77
C ASP A 13 2.72 -28.84 -20.55
N GLY A 14 1.61 -29.48 -20.95
CA GLY A 14 0.27 -28.90 -20.81
C GLY A 14 -0.17 -28.67 -19.36
N GLY A 15 0.32 -29.51 -18.42
CA GLY A 15 -0.01 -29.37 -17.00
C GLY A 15 0.71 -28.20 -16.33
N ASN A 16 1.98 -27.97 -16.69
CA ASN A 16 2.77 -26.89 -16.10
C ASN A 16 2.35 -25.52 -16.65
N ALA A 17 2.00 -25.45 -17.94
CA ALA A 17 1.43 -24.25 -18.53
C ALA A 17 0.10 -23.84 -17.86
N ALA A 18 -0.77 -24.81 -17.52
CA ALA A 18 -2.01 -24.53 -16.80
C ALA A 18 -1.78 -24.08 -15.36
N VAL A 19 -0.81 -24.67 -14.65
CA VAL A 19 -0.40 -24.23 -13.30
C VAL A 19 0.09 -22.78 -13.36
N PHE A 20 0.95 -22.46 -14.31
CA PHE A 20 1.53 -21.13 -14.46
C PHE A 20 0.46 -20.07 -14.78
N THR A 21 -0.41 -20.31 -15.76
CA THR A 21 -1.44 -19.32 -16.16
C THR A 21 -2.48 -19.10 -15.07
N VAL A 22 -2.96 -20.16 -14.43
CA VAL A 22 -3.94 -20.02 -13.33
C VAL A 22 -3.31 -19.40 -12.10
N GLY A 23 -2.06 -19.76 -11.78
CA GLY A 23 -1.31 -19.09 -10.71
C GLY A 23 -1.16 -17.60 -10.96
N ALA A 24 -0.87 -17.19 -12.21
CA ALA A 24 -0.69 -15.79 -12.55
C ALA A 24 -1.99 -14.99 -12.42
N VAL A 25 -3.11 -15.54 -12.90
CA VAL A 25 -4.42 -14.91 -12.77
C VAL A 25 -4.84 -14.80 -11.30
N ALA A 26 -4.60 -15.83 -10.48
CA ALA A 26 -4.95 -15.80 -9.07
C ALA A 26 -4.14 -14.77 -8.27
N ILE A 27 -2.81 -14.74 -8.43
CA ILE A 27 -1.94 -13.73 -7.79
C ILE A 27 -2.29 -12.31 -8.28
N GLY A 28 -2.59 -12.15 -9.57
CA GLY A 28 -3.06 -10.86 -10.10
C GLY A 28 -4.37 -10.41 -9.44
N ALA A 29 -5.34 -11.30 -9.26
CA ALA A 29 -6.58 -10.99 -8.55
C ALA A 29 -6.35 -10.65 -7.07
N GLU A 30 -5.47 -11.38 -6.39
CA GLU A 30 -5.06 -11.08 -5.01
C GLU A 30 -4.37 -9.70 -4.91
N THR A 31 -3.57 -9.32 -5.92
CA THR A 31 -2.91 -8.01 -6.00
C THR A 31 -3.91 -6.88 -6.10
N VAL A 32 -4.93 -7.02 -6.97
CA VAL A 32 -6.01 -6.03 -7.11
C VAL A 32 -6.79 -5.89 -5.80
N LEU A 33 -7.08 -7.00 -5.13
CA LEU A 33 -7.77 -6.99 -3.83
C LEU A 33 -6.94 -6.29 -2.75
N ALA A 34 -5.64 -6.60 -2.65
CA ALA A 34 -4.74 -5.97 -1.71
C ALA A 34 -4.62 -4.45 -1.97
N ALA A 35 -4.55 -4.04 -3.24
CA ALA A 35 -4.55 -2.63 -3.62
C ALA A 35 -5.86 -1.93 -3.22
N LEU A 36 -7.02 -2.58 -3.38
CA LEU A 36 -8.29 -2.02 -2.91
C LEU A 36 -8.28 -1.82 -1.39
N VAL A 37 -7.80 -2.80 -0.62
CA VAL A 37 -7.69 -2.67 0.84
C VAL A 37 -6.73 -1.54 1.22
N ALA A 38 -5.59 -1.43 0.52
CA ALA A 38 -4.63 -0.35 0.74
C ALA A 38 -5.23 1.03 0.43
N VAL A 39 -6.01 1.17 -0.66
CA VAL A 39 -6.74 2.40 -0.98
C VAL A 39 -7.77 2.72 0.10
N LEU A 40 -8.56 1.74 0.52
CA LEU A 40 -9.52 1.95 1.61
C LEU A 40 -8.81 2.38 2.89
N TYR A 41 -7.65 1.83 3.21
CA TYR A 41 -6.86 2.23 4.37
C TYR A 41 -6.26 3.64 4.21
N SER A 42 -5.77 4.00 3.02
CA SER A 42 -5.18 5.31 2.76
C SER A 42 -6.17 6.47 2.82
N LEU A 43 -7.49 6.20 2.78
CA LEU A 43 -8.50 7.22 3.03
C LEU A 43 -8.47 7.76 4.47
N GLN A 44 -7.84 7.04 5.40
CA GLN A 44 -7.66 7.48 6.79
C GLN A 44 -6.39 8.29 7.00
N SER A 45 -5.44 8.17 6.08
CA SER A 45 -4.23 8.99 6.10
C SER A 45 -4.51 10.32 5.41
N GLU A 46 -3.87 11.37 5.91
CA GLU A 46 -3.77 12.65 5.23
C GLU A 46 -3.28 12.40 3.79
N SER A 47 -4.11 12.76 2.81
CA SER A 47 -3.81 12.56 1.39
C SER A 47 -3.15 13.79 0.82
N HIS A 48 -1.95 13.62 0.28
CA HIS A 48 -1.10 14.71 -0.18
C HIS A 48 -1.21 15.01 -1.68
N GLY A 49 -2.16 14.38 -2.39
CA GLY A 49 -2.22 14.42 -3.86
C GLY A 49 -3.60 14.71 -4.44
N GLY A 50 -3.68 15.77 -5.25
CA GLY A 50 -4.69 15.96 -6.29
C GLY A 50 -5.91 16.79 -5.88
N GLU A 51 -5.85 18.09 -6.13
CA GLU A 51 -7.04 18.95 -6.14
C GLU A 51 -8.01 18.45 -7.24
N GLY A 52 -9.31 18.45 -6.92
CA GLY A 52 -10.35 17.93 -7.81
C GLY A 52 -10.34 18.58 -9.21
N GLY A 53 -10.88 17.88 -10.20
CA GLY A 53 -10.99 18.38 -11.58
C GLY A 53 -10.60 17.34 -12.64
N LEU A 54 -10.35 17.80 -13.88
CA LEU A 54 -9.94 16.92 -14.98
C LEU A 54 -8.64 16.18 -14.69
N GLY A 55 -7.70 16.81 -13.98
CA GLY A 55 -6.45 16.18 -13.54
C GLY A 55 -6.67 14.96 -12.64
N TRP A 56 -7.64 15.02 -11.72
CA TRP A 56 -8.02 13.90 -10.86
C TRP A 56 -8.60 12.72 -11.65
N LEU A 57 -9.43 13.00 -12.66
CA LEU A 57 -9.96 11.96 -13.55
C LEU A 57 -8.84 11.27 -14.34
N PHE A 58 -7.94 12.04 -14.96
CA PHE A 58 -6.79 11.49 -15.66
C PHE A 58 -5.86 10.70 -14.73
N GLY A 59 -5.60 11.21 -13.53
CA GLY A 59 -4.80 10.54 -12.51
C GLY A 59 -5.42 9.21 -12.06
N THR A 60 -6.74 9.19 -11.85
CA THR A 60 -7.47 7.97 -11.48
C THR A 60 -7.43 6.92 -12.59
N ILE A 61 -7.69 7.32 -13.84
CA ILE A 61 -7.60 6.40 -14.98
C ILE A 61 -6.18 5.85 -15.12
N PHE A 62 -5.17 6.73 -15.04
CA PHE A 62 -3.77 6.34 -15.09
C PHE A 62 -3.41 5.36 -13.97
N ALA A 63 -3.83 5.63 -12.73
CA ALA A 63 -3.62 4.75 -11.58
C ALA A 63 -4.28 3.37 -11.77
N LEU A 64 -5.50 3.32 -12.32
CA LEU A 64 -6.18 2.05 -12.63
C LEU A 64 -5.46 1.25 -13.72
N VAL A 65 -4.97 1.92 -14.77
CA VAL A 65 -4.16 1.27 -15.82
C VAL A 65 -2.85 0.75 -15.23
N LEU A 66 -2.17 1.57 -14.43
CA LEU A 66 -0.92 1.18 -13.77
C LEU A 66 -1.15 -0.01 -12.84
N LEU A 67 -2.22 0.01 -12.03
CA LEU A 67 -2.60 -1.11 -11.17
C LEU A 67 -2.87 -2.38 -11.96
N ALA A 68 -3.56 -2.30 -13.10
CA ALA A 68 -3.80 -3.45 -13.97
C ALA A 68 -2.48 -4.04 -14.51
N VAL A 69 -1.57 -3.17 -14.98
CA VAL A 69 -0.24 -3.58 -15.47
C VAL A 69 0.59 -4.22 -14.35
N ILE A 70 0.67 -3.57 -13.18
CA ILE A 70 1.38 -4.10 -12.01
C ILE A 70 0.80 -5.46 -11.59
N SER A 71 -0.54 -5.60 -11.58
CA SER A 71 -1.19 -6.87 -11.22
C SER A 71 -0.88 -8.00 -12.20
N VAL A 72 -0.76 -7.70 -13.50
CA VAL A 72 -0.33 -8.69 -14.50
C VAL A 72 1.13 -9.09 -14.28
N ILE A 73 2.03 -8.11 -14.08
CA ILE A 73 3.45 -8.37 -13.85
C ILE A 73 3.66 -9.16 -12.56
N ALA A 74 3.03 -8.74 -11.46
CA ALA A 74 3.05 -9.41 -10.18
C ALA A 74 2.48 -10.82 -10.28
N GLY A 75 1.38 -11.00 -11.03
CA GLY A 75 0.80 -12.30 -11.32
C GLY A 75 1.79 -13.24 -12.01
N LEU A 76 2.39 -12.80 -13.12
CA LEU A 76 3.36 -13.59 -13.87
C LEU A 76 4.60 -13.93 -13.04
N ALA A 77 5.17 -12.94 -12.36
CA ALA A 77 6.36 -13.10 -11.53
C ALA A 77 6.09 -14.01 -10.32
N GLY A 78 5.02 -13.75 -9.56
CA GLY A 78 4.61 -14.55 -8.42
C GLY A 78 4.28 -16.00 -8.81
N SER A 79 3.67 -16.19 -9.99
CA SER A 79 3.42 -17.53 -10.51
C SER A 79 4.71 -18.30 -10.83
N ALA A 80 5.68 -17.64 -11.48
CA ALA A 80 6.97 -18.24 -11.82
C ALA A 80 7.82 -18.52 -10.57
N MET A 81 7.88 -17.58 -9.63
CA MET A 81 8.80 -17.62 -8.50
C MET A 81 8.24 -18.39 -7.30
N ALA A 82 6.93 -18.37 -7.07
CA ALA A 82 6.31 -18.99 -5.90
C ALA A 82 5.37 -20.13 -6.29
N VAL A 83 4.34 -19.87 -7.09
CA VAL A 83 3.25 -20.83 -7.30
C VAL A 83 3.72 -22.11 -7.98
N LEU A 84 4.43 -21.98 -9.10
CA LEU A 84 4.90 -23.12 -9.87
C LEU A 84 5.89 -23.98 -9.07
N PRO A 85 6.94 -23.42 -8.43
CA PRO A 85 7.84 -24.19 -7.57
C PRO A 85 7.10 -24.92 -6.43
N LEU A 86 6.14 -24.28 -5.77
CA LEU A 86 5.39 -24.90 -4.68
C LEU A 86 4.55 -26.09 -5.15
N VAL A 87 3.88 -25.97 -6.30
CA VAL A 87 3.12 -27.09 -6.89
C VAL A 87 4.05 -28.22 -7.31
N LEU A 88 5.20 -27.91 -7.91
CA LEU A 88 6.19 -28.92 -8.32
C LEU A 88 6.82 -29.62 -7.11
N LEU A 89 7.14 -28.89 -6.05
CA LEU A 89 7.63 -29.44 -4.78
C LEU A 89 6.59 -30.37 -4.15
N GLY A 90 5.32 -29.95 -4.06
CA GLY A 90 4.24 -30.80 -3.57
C GLY A 90 4.12 -32.11 -4.35
N ARG A 91 4.21 -32.05 -5.68
CA ARG A 91 4.22 -33.24 -6.55
C ARG A 91 5.47 -34.10 -6.37
N ALA A 92 6.63 -33.49 -6.17
CA ALA A 92 7.88 -34.22 -5.91
C ALA A 92 7.82 -34.97 -4.58
N VAL A 93 7.30 -34.33 -3.53
CA VAL A 93 7.09 -34.93 -2.20
C VAL A 93 6.07 -36.07 -2.27
N ALA A 94 4.95 -35.89 -2.98
CA ALA A 94 3.96 -36.94 -3.19
C ALA A 94 4.58 -38.17 -3.88
N ARG A 95 5.36 -37.96 -4.95
CA ARG A 95 6.08 -39.04 -5.65
C ARG A 95 7.08 -39.77 -4.76
N ARG A 96 7.88 -39.04 -3.97
CA ARG A 96 8.89 -39.63 -3.08
C ARG A 96 8.28 -40.43 -1.93
N THR A 97 7.14 -39.99 -1.41
CA THR A 97 6.46 -40.64 -0.28
C THR A 97 5.48 -41.74 -0.70
N GLY A 98 5.32 -41.99 -2.01
CA GLY A 98 4.30 -42.89 -2.54
C GLY A 98 2.86 -42.43 -2.27
N ARG A 99 2.66 -41.19 -1.80
CA ARG A 99 1.33 -40.64 -1.50
C ARG A 99 0.69 -40.11 -2.77
N ARG A 100 -0.64 -40.22 -2.83
CA ARG A 100 -1.40 -39.53 -3.88
C ARG A 100 -1.24 -38.03 -3.69
N ASP A 101 -1.00 -37.34 -4.79
CA ASP A 101 -0.98 -35.88 -4.83
C ASP A 101 -2.30 -35.34 -4.23
N SER A 102 -2.25 -34.68 -3.06
CA SER A 102 -3.42 -34.15 -2.32
C SER A 102 -3.30 -32.66 -1.98
N TRP A 103 -4.44 -31.96 -1.84
CA TRP A 103 -4.46 -30.53 -1.49
C TRP A 103 -3.77 -30.23 -0.15
N GLN A 104 -3.85 -31.17 0.81
CA GLN A 104 -3.18 -31.09 2.10
C GLN A 104 -1.65 -31.04 1.95
N LEU A 105 -1.08 -31.81 1.02
CA LEU A 105 0.36 -31.78 0.74
C LEU A 105 0.78 -30.44 0.16
N THR A 106 -0.02 -29.84 -0.72
CA THR A 106 0.25 -28.48 -1.23
C THR A 106 0.19 -27.44 -0.11
N LEU A 107 -0.82 -27.46 0.76
CA LEU A 107 -0.87 -26.55 1.89
C LEU A 107 0.30 -26.72 2.85
N ALA A 108 0.73 -27.96 3.11
CA ALA A 108 1.92 -28.21 3.92
C ALA A 108 3.17 -27.60 3.27
N THR A 109 3.34 -27.74 1.94
CA THR A 109 4.47 -27.09 1.25
C THR A 109 4.40 -25.57 1.29
N VAL A 110 3.20 -24.99 1.18
CA VAL A 110 2.99 -23.53 1.30
C VAL A 110 3.35 -23.07 2.71
N ALA A 111 2.83 -23.73 3.75
CA ALA A 111 3.10 -23.37 5.13
C ALA A 111 4.59 -23.45 5.48
N VAL A 112 5.29 -24.50 5.03
CA VAL A 112 6.74 -24.64 5.25
C VAL A 112 7.51 -23.51 4.55
N ALA A 113 7.16 -23.19 3.30
CA ALA A 113 7.80 -22.10 2.56
C ALA A 113 7.51 -20.74 3.20
N ALA A 114 6.27 -20.50 3.64
CA ALA A 114 5.85 -19.28 4.32
C ALA A 114 6.59 -19.08 5.64
N VAL A 115 6.74 -20.12 6.45
CA VAL A 115 7.52 -20.07 7.70
C VAL A 115 9.00 -19.79 7.41
N ALA A 116 9.60 -20.46 6.41
CA ALA A 116 10.98 -20.21 6.04
C ALA A 116 11.21 -18.75 5.58
N LEU A 117 10.29 -18.21 4.78
CA LEU A 117 10.37 -16.83 4.31
C LEU A 117 10.15 -15.82 5.45
N ALA A 118 9.21 -16.09 6.35
CA ALA A 118 8.97 -15.28 7.54
C ALA A 118 10.18 -15.25 8.48
N LEU A 119 10.87 -16.37 8.67
CA LEU A 119 12.11 -16.44 9.45
C LEU A 119 13.22 -15.63 8.79
N LEU A 120 13.39 -15.73 7.47
CA LEU A 120 14.40 -14.97 6.75
C LEU A 120 14.16 -13.47 6.85
N ILE A 121 12.94 -13.02 6.50
CA ILE A 121 12.58 -11.59 6.46
C ILE A 121 12.51 -11.01 7.87
N GLY A 122 11.88 -11.72 8.81
CA GLY A 122 11.80 -11.31 10.21
C GLY A 122 13.19 -11.14 10.81
N SER A 123 14.11 -12.07 10.57
CA SER A 123 15.51 -11.95 11.03
C SER A 123 16.22 -10.73 10.43
N CYS A 124 16.03 -10.46 9.14
CA CYS A 124 16.60 -9.27 8.50
C CYS A 124 16.04 -7.96 9.08
N MET A 125 14.74 -7.89 9.35
CA MET A 125 14.10 -6.72 9.97
C MET A 125 14.66 -6.46 11.37
N LEU A 126 14.82 -7.51 12.18
CA LEU A 126 15.44 -7.41 13.50
C LEU A 126 16.88 -6.91 13.42
N LEU A 127 17.68 -7.45 12.50
CA LEU A 127 19.08 -7.04 12.32
C LEU A 127 19.21 -5.59 11.86
N ALA A 128 18.24 -5.08 11.10
CA ALA A 128 18.22 -3.71 10.62
C ALA A 128 17.65 -2.70 11.65
N GLY A 129 17.32 -3.15 12.88
CA GLY A 129 16.89 -2.26 13.95
C GLY A 129 15.46 -1.73 13.82
N PHE A 130 14.65 -2.33 12.93
CA PHE A 130 13.21 -2.02 12.82
C PHE A 130 12.38 -2.61 13.98
N GLY A 131 13.05 -3.06 15.04
CA GLY A 131 12.50 -3.89 16.07
C GLY A 131 12.02 -3.14 17.32
N GLY A 132 10.75 -3.31 17.68
CA GLY A 132 10.15 -2.74 18.90
C GLY A 132 9.98 -3.79 20.02
N PRO A 133 9.68 -3.36 21.26
CA PRO A 133 9.39 -4.27 22.38
C PRO A 133 8.08 -5.03 22.12
N GLY A 134 8.18 -6.18 21.44
CA GLY A 134 7.07 -6.97 20.88
C GLY A 134 7.47 -7.86 19.67
N ASP A 135 8.71 -7.71 19.20
CA ASP A 135 9.30 -8.25 17.98
C ASP A 135 9.14 -9.75 17.68
N LEU A 136 8.90 -10.61 18.67
CA LEU A 136 8.76 -12.04 18.39
C LEU A 136 7.45 -12.35 17.64
N LEU A 137 6.44 -11.49 17.72
CA LEU A 137 5.18 -11.65 16.97
C LEU A 137 5.33 -11.38 15.47
N VAL A 138 6.41 -10.74 15.02
CA VAL A 138 6.63 -10.47 13.59
C VAL A 138 6.69 -11.77 12.78
N HIS A 139 7.28 -12.81 13.36
CA HIS A 139 7.48 -14.10 12.70
C HIS A 139 6.16 -14.84 12.43
N PRO A 140 5.31 -15.13 13.43
CA PRO A 140 4.02 -15.78 13.18
C PRO A 140 3.08 -14.93 12.34
N VAL A 141 3.10 -13.60 12.48
CA VAL A 141 2.29 -12.69 11.64
C VAL A 141 2.74 -12.77 10.18
N LEU A 142 4.03 -12.64 9.89
CA LEU A 142 4.56 -12.79 8.53
C LEU A 142 4.27 -14.17 7.95
N ALA A 143 4.45 -15.24 8.74
CA ALA A 143 4.19 -16.60 8.29
C ALA A 143 2.71 -16.80 7.93
N LEU A 144 1.79 -16.26 8.73
CA LEU A 144 0.37 -16.30 8.45
C LEU A 144 0.04 -15.49 7.19
N SER A 145 0.59 -14.28 7.05
CA SER A 145 0.40 -13.43 5.87
C SER A 145 0.86 -14.10 4.59
N PHE A 146 2.06 -14.71 4.58
CA PHE A 146 2.54 -15.46 3.41
C PHE A 146 1.70 -16.70 3.13
N THR A 147 1.21 -17.39 4.16
CA THR A 147 0.33 -18.55 3.96
C THR A 147 -0.99 -18.14 3.33
N VAL A 148 -1.64 -17.11 3.86
CA VAL A 148 -2.91 -16.58 3.35
C VAL A 148 -2.74 -16.02 1.94
N GLY A 149 -1.62 -15.34 1.65
CA GLY A 149 -1.31 -14.77 0.34
C GLY A 149 -0.82 -15.76 -0.72
N LEU A 150 -0.40 -16.98 -0.37
CA LEU A 150 0.07 -17.98 -1.36
C LEU A 150 -0.86 -19.18 -1.50
N ALA A 151 -1.62 -19.51 -0.46
CA ALA A 151 -2.47 -20.70 -0.44
C ALA A 151 -3.57 -20.70 -1.53
N PRO A 152 -4.34 -19.61 -1.75
CA PRO A 152 -5.43 -19.64 -2.73
C PRO A 152 -4.90 -19.85 -4.15
N ALA A 153 -3.93 -19.03 -4.58
CA ALA A 153 -3.30 -19.15 -5.89
C ALA A 153 -2.67 -20.54 -6.13
N THR A 154 -1.94 -21.10 -5.15
CA THR A 154 -1.31 -22.43 -5.28
C THR A 154 -2.32 -23.56 -5.36
N LEU A 155 -3.42 -23.49 -4.60
CA LEU A 155 -4.50 -24.48 -4.65
C LEU A 155 -5.27 -24.41 -5.98
N CYS A 156 -5.57 -23.21 -6.49
CA CYS A 156 -6.19 -23.02 -7.80
C CYS A 156 -5.29 -23.55 -8.92
N ALA A 157 -4.01 -23.18 -8.92
CA ALA A 157 -3.03 -23.62 -9.91
C ALA A 157 -2.87 -25.15 -9.91
N ARG A 158 -2.80 -25.75 -8.71
CA ARG A 158 -2.80 -27.21 -8.53
C ARG A 158 -4.03 -27.87 -9.16
N ALA A 159 -5.22 -27.34 -8.88
CA ALA A 159 -6.48 -27.88 -9.39
C ALA A 159 -6.54 -27.83 -10.93
N ALA A 160 -6.04 -26.75 -11.53
CA ALA A 160 -5.98 -26.57 -12.98
C ALA A 160 -4.96 -27.48 -13.66
N GLY A 161 -3.85 -27.80 -12.98
CA GLY A 161 -2.80 -28.67 -13.49
C GLY A 161 -3.09 -30.17 -13.40
N ASN A 162 -4.29 -30.59 -12.99
CA ASN A 162 -4.61 -32.00 -12.79
C ASN A 162 -4.82 -32.72 -14.14
N PRO A 163 -3.97 -33.69 -14.52
CA PRO A 163 -3.98 -34.29 -15.86
C PRO A 163 -5.24 -35.12 -16.18
N GLY A 164 -6.04 -35.50 -15.17
CA GLY A 164 -7.22 -36.35 -15.35
C GLY A 164 -8.52 -35.63 -15.74
N LYS A 165 -8.50 -34.29 -15.90
CA LYS A 165 -9.73 -33.50 -16.15
C LYS A 165 -9.53 -32.47 -17.27
N PRO A 166 -9.70 -32.85 -18.55
CA PRO A 166 -9.67 -31.88 -19.65
C PRO A 166 -10.73 -30.79 -19.41
N GLY A 167 -10.33 -29.52 -19.45
CA GLY A 167 -11.20 -28.37 -19.17
C GLY A 167 -11.17 -27.83 -17.74
N ALA A 168 -10.50 -28.50 -16.79
CA ALA A 168 -10.37 -28.03 -15.42
C ALA A 168 -9.78 -26.61 -15.33
N ARG A 169 -8.83 -26.27 -16.21
CA ARG A 169 -8.24 -24.92 -16.27
C ARG A 169 -9.29 -23.82 -16.47
N TRP A 170 -10.27 -24.04 -17.35
CA TRP A 170 -11.27 -23.01 -17.71
C TRP A 170 -12.29 -22.84 -16.60
N TRP A 171 -12.67 -23.95 -15.95
CA TRP A 171 -13.51 -23.92 -14.75
C TRP A 171 -12.83 -23.20 -13.60
N VAL A 172 -11.55 -23.46 -13.36
CA VAL A 172 -10.80 -22.79 -12.29
C VAL A 172 -10.60 -21.31 -12.62
N LEU A 173 -10.27 -20.95 -13.86
CA LEU A 173 -10.18 -19.54 -14.28
C LEU A 173 -11.51 -18.81 -14.10
N GLY A 174 -12.62 -19.42 -14.51
CA GLY A 174 -13.95 -18.85 -14.29
C GLY A 174 -14.28 -18.71 -12.80
N GLY A 175 -13.90 -19.69 -11.99
CA GLY A 175 -14.05 -19.65 -10.53
C GLY A 175 -13.20 -18.57 -9.87
N VAL A 176 -11.95 -18.38 -10.31
CA VAL A 176 -11.05 -17.32 -9.81
C VAL A 176 -11.59 -15.95 -10.21
N ALA A 177 -12.04 -15.78 -11.45
CA ALA A 177 -12.61 -14.52 -11.91
C ALA A 177 -13.89 -14.16 -11.14
N LEU A 178 -14.84 -15.11 -11.02
CA LEU A 178 -16.11 -14.88 -10.33
C LEU A 178 -15.92 -14.73 -8.81
N GLY A 179 -15.08 -15.57 -8.22
CA GLY A 179 -14.74 -15.50 -6.79
C GLY A 179 -13.99 -14.22 -6.44
N GLY A 180 -13.03 -13.82 -7.29
CA GLY A 180 -12.31 -12.55 -7.16
C GLY A 180 -13.25 -11.35 -7.26
N LEU A 181 -14.16 -11.33 -8.25
CA LEU A 181 -15.17 -10.27 -8.37
C LEU A 181 -16.10 -10.23 -7.15
N GLY A 182 -16.54 -11.40 -6.67
CA GLY A 182 -17.36 -11.50 -5.46
C GLY A 182 -16.63 -10.98 -4.22
N LEU A 183 -15.35 -11.32 -4.05
CA LEU A 183 -14.54 -10.87 -2.93
C LEU A 183 -14.25 -9.37 -2.99
N LEU A 184 -14.02 -8.81 -4.19
CA LEU A 184 -13.93 -7.36 -4.40
C LEU A 184 -15.23 -6.66 -4.01
N ALA A 185 -16.38 -7.18 -4.45
CA ALA A 185 -17.68 -6.62 -4.11
C ALA A 185 -17.96 -6.67 -2.60
N VAL A 186 -17.63 -7.79 -1.94
CA VAL A 186 -17.74 -7.92 -0.47
C VAL A 186 -16.81 -6.94 0.24
N THR A 187 -15.55 -6.83 -0.20
CA THR A 187 -14.58 -5.92 0.41
C THR A 187 -15.01 -4.46 0.28
N LEU A 188 -15.52 -4.08 -0.89
CA LEU A 188 -16.08 -2.75 -1.11
C LEU A 188 -17.31 -2.52 -0.21
N ALA A 189 -18.24 -3.50 -0.14
CA ALA A 189 -19.42 -3.39 0.71
C ALA A 189 -19.07 -3.27 2.20
N VAL A 190 -18.09 -4.04 2.68
CA VAL A 190 -17.58 -3.95 4.06
C VAL A 190 -16.90 -2.60 4.30
N GLY A 191 -16.07 -2.12 3.36
CA GLY A 191 -15.46 -0.79 3.45
C GLY A 191 -16.51 0.32 3.53
N VAL A 192 -17.50 0.31 2.63
CA VAL A 192 -18.62 1.27 2.63
C VAL A 192 -19.42 1.19 3.93
N ALA A 193 -19.68 0.00 4.46
CA ALA A 193 -20.36 -0.17 5.74
C ALA A 193 -19.52 0.35 6.91
N ALA A 194 -18.21 0.10 6.92
CA ALA A 194 -17.30 0.54 7.96
C ALA A 194 -17.17 2.07 7.99
N TYR A 195 -17.10 2.72 6.81
CA TYR A 195 -17.09 4.19 6.70
C TYR A 195 -18.45 4.82 7.04
N SER A 196 -19.56 4.27 6.54
CA SER A 196 -20.89 4.83 6.81
C SER A 196 -21.34 4.67 8.26
N SER A 197 -20.83 3.67 8.98
CA SER A 197 -21.06 3.48 10.42
C SER A 197 -20.11 4.29 11.32
N GLY A 198 -19.09 4.94 10.75
CA GLY A 198 -18.06 5.66 11.50
C GLY A 198 -17.08 4.76 12.27
N ILE A 199 -17.09 3.44 12.03
CA ILE A 199 -16.06 2.52 12.53
C ILE A 199 -14.70 2.93 11.97
N LEU A 200 -14.66 3.25 10.68
CA LEU A 200 -13.54 3.89 10.01
C LEU A 200 -13.93 5.33 9.66
N LYS A 201 -13.01 6.26 9.88
CA LYS A 201 -13.22 7.67 9.55
C LYS A 201 -12.34 8.03 8.36
N ILE A 202 -12.93 8.72 7.39
CA ILE A 202 -12.14 9.37 6.33
C ILE A 202 -11.35 10.48 7.03
N TYR A 203 -10.11 10.68 6.59
CA TYR A 203 -9.31 11.80 7.05
C TYR A 203 -10.05 13.12 6.78
N GLU A 204 -10.21 13.90 7.83
CA GLU A 204 -10.74 15.26 7.75
C GLU A 204 -9.65 16.22 8.26
N PRO A 205 -9.17 17.15 7.42
CA PRO A 205 -8.21 18.16 7.86
C PRO A 205 -8.83 19.05 8.95
N PRO A 206 -8.04 19.53 9.93
CA PRO A 206 -8.57 20.30 11.04
C PRO A 206 -9.12 21.65 10.56
N ARG A 207 -10.29 22.01 11.09
CA ARG A 207 -10.94 23.28 10.79
C ARG A 207 -10.62 24.31 11.85
N LEU A 208 -9.41 24.85 11.76
CA LEU A 208 -8.92 25.87 12.68
C LEU A 208 -9.61 27.21 12.42
N THR A 209 -10.01 27.89 13.49
CA THR A 209 -10.35 29.31 13.44
C THR A 209 -9.09 30.17 13.60
N GLU A 210 -9.18 31.46 13.31
CA GLU A 210 -8.09 32.40 13.62
C GLU A 210 -7.70 32.36 15.11
N ALA A 211 -8.67 32.16 16.01
CA ALA A 211 -8.39 32.03 17.44
C ALA A 211 -7.62 30.75 17.78
N ASP A 212 -7.83 29.65 17.04
CA ASP A 212 -7.11 28.39 17.25
C ASP A 212 -5.68 28.45 16.73
N MET A 213 -5.41 29.30 15.72
CA MET A 213 -4.07 29.56 15.20
C MET A 213 -3.18 30.32 16.20
N VAL A 214 -3.76 31.15 17.07
CA VAL A 214 -3.02 31.94 18.05
C VAL A 214 -2.24 31.03 19.01
N GLY A 215 -0.97 31.36 19.20
CA GLY A 215 -0.03 30.60 20.02
C GLY A 215 1.30 30.36 19.31
N THR A 216 2.13 29.52 19.93
CA THR A 216 3.44 29.13 19.39
C THR A 216 3.35 27.76 18.72
N TRP A 217 3.91 27.66 17.53
CA TRP A 217 4.07 26.44 16.74
C TRP A 217 5.55 26.17 16.57
N THR A 218 6.00 24.93 16.70
CA THR A 218 7.42 24.57 16.70
C THR A 218 7.69 23.29 15.92
N ASP A 219 8.87 23.20 15.33
CA ASP A 219 9.38 22.01 14.61
C ASP A 219 10.13 21.02 15.52
N ASP A 220 10.16 21.26 16.84
CA ASP A 220 10.96 20.54 17.85
C ASP A 220 12.50 20.62 17.68
N ASP A 221 12.98 21.24 16.60
CA ASP A 221 14.41 21.42 16.25
C ASP A 221 14.89 22.87 16.42
N GLY A 222 14.04 23.75 16.95
CA GLY A 222 14.36 25.12 17.35
C GLY A 222 13.76 26.21 16.47
N GLY A 223 13.07 25.83 15.40
CA GLY A 223 12.20 26.70 14.61
C GLY A 223 10.85 26.90 15.31
N SER A 224 10.35 28.14 15.27
CA SER A 224 9.04 28.48 15.81
C SER A 224 8.35 29.63 15.10
N LEU A 225 7.02 29.51 14.98
CA LEU A 225 6.11 30.56 14.54
C LEU A 225 5.17 30.90 15.70
N ARG A 226 5.13 32.17 16.10
CA ARG A 226 4.19 32.66 17.09
C ARG A 226 3.17 33.56 16.43
N PHE A 227 1.92 33.11 16.38
CA PHE A 227 0.78 33.86 15.85
C PHE A 227 0.07 34.59 16.99
N GLU A 228 -0.11 35.89 16.83
CA GLU A 228 -0.82 36.77 17.76
C GLU A 228 -2.22 37.08 17.24
N ALA A 229 -3.15 37.35 18.16
CA ALA A 229 -4.55 37.63 17.85
C ALA A 229 -4.78 38.94 17.06
N ASP A 230 -3.77 39.82 16.98
CA ASP A 230 -3.80 41.05 16.21
C ASP A 230 -3.34 40.87 14.74
N GLY A 231 -3.22 39.61 14.31
CA GLY A 231 -2.73 39.23 12.99
C GLY A 231 -1.21 39.34 12.84
N THR A 232 -0.44 39.57 13.91
CA THR A 232 1.02 39.59 13.85
C THR A 232 1.59 38.18 13.99
N VAL A 233 2.59 37.84 13.18
CA VAL A 233 3.35 36.59 13.31
C VAL A 233 4.83 36.90 13.56
N THR A 234 5.44 36.18 14.51
CA THR A 234 6.87 36.24 14.76
C THR A 234 7.49 34.88 14.46
N ALA A 235 8.40 34.86 13.50
CA ALA A 235 9.20 33.67 13.19
C ALA A 235 10.54 33.74 13.91
N LYS A 236 10.98 32.59 14.42
CA LYS A 236 12.27 32.45 15.08
C LYS A 236 12.90 31.12 14.71
N GLY A 237 14.07 31.15 14.07
CA GLY A 237 14.81 29.94 13.68
C GLY A 237 14.10 29.06 12.65
N VAL A 238 13.07 29.56 11.97
CA VAL A 238 12.26 28.76 11.02
C VAL A 238 13.10 28.41 9.81
N HIS A 239 13.25 27.12 9.52
CA HIS A 239 14.16 26.62 8.50
C HIS A 239 13.67 26.89 7.08
N HIS A 240 14.64 27.13 6.19
CA HIS A 240 14.44 27.24 4.75
C HIS A 240 14.97 26.04 4.03
N TYR A 241 14.26 25.63 3.00
CA TYR A 241 14.62 24.50 2.17
C TYR A 241 14.65 24.94 0.71
N GLU A 242 15.70 24.51 0.01
CA GLU A 242 15.76 24.61 -1.43
C GLU A 242 14.78 23.63 -2.07
N ALA A 243 14.53 23.80 -3.38
CA ALA A 243 13.74 22.86 -4.17
C ALA A 243 14.34 21.44 -4.19
N THR A 244 15.59 21.27 -3.78
CA THR A 244 16.27 19.98 -3.60
C THR A 244 15.99 19.33 -2.24
N GLY A 245 15.35 20.04 -1.32
CA GLY A 245 15.11 19.59 0.06
C GLY A 245 16.29 19.87 0.98
N GLU A 246 17.37 20.45 0.47
CA GLU A 246 18.51 20.86 1.29
C GLU A 246 18.18 22.12 2.09
N GLN A 247 18.54 22.10 3.38
CA GLN A 247 18.35 23.26 4.25
C GLN A 247 19.29 24.40 3.82
N SER A 248 18.73 25.53 3.42
CA SER A 248 19.48 26.70 2.96
C SER A 248 19.67 27.78 4.03
N GLY A 249 18.95 27.68 5.15
CA GLY A 249 19.12 28.60 6.26
C GLY A 249 18.00 28.55 7.30
N ALA A 250 17.88 29.65 8.06
CA ALA A 250 16.81 29.88 9.01
C ALA A 250 16.42 31.36 9.03
N SER A 251 15.17 31.67 9.36
CA SER A 251 14.68 33.05 9.42
C SER A 251 14.16 33.47 10.78
N ASN A 252 14.42 34.74 11.06
CA ASN A 252 13.90 35.49 12.18
C ASN A 252 13.24 36.75 11.62
N CYS A 253 11.93 36.86 11.72
CA CYS A 253 11.18 37.97 11.14
C CYS A 253 9.89 38.22 11.93
N THR A 254 9.31 39.39 11.71
CA THR A 254 7.98 39.72 12.20
C THR A 254 7.16 40.20 11.01
N GLY A 255 5.99 39.63 10.84
CA GLY A 255 5.12 39.91 9.71
C GLY A 255 3.65 39.87 10.09
N LYS A 256 2.79 39.76 9.08
CA LYS A 256 1.34 39.61 9.24
C LYS A 256 0.89 38.24 8.77
N TRP A 257 -0.12 37.66 9.40
CA TRP A 257 -0.67 36.37 8.99
C TRP A 257 -2.16 36.47 8.74
N GLN A 258 -2.65 35.62 7.85
CA GLN A 258 -4.07 35.47 7.59
C GLN A 258 -4.38 34.02 7.21
N LEU A 259 -5.46 33.48 7.77
CA LEU A 259 -6.02 32.19 7.41
C LEU A 259 -7.19 32.41 6.44
N THR A 260 -7.10 31.87 5.24
CA THR A 260 -8.13 32.04 4.21
C THR A 260 -8.79 30.70 3.94
N GLU A 261 -10.12 30.66 3.90
CA GLU A 261 -10.84 29.46 3.48
C GLU A 261 -10.60 29.19 1.99
N ASN A 262 -10.25 27.95 1.67
CA ASN A 262 -10.02 27.48 0.32
C ASN A 262 -11.13 26.48 -0.04
N ASP A 263 -11.65 26.57 -1.26
CA ASP A 263 -12.68 25.68 -1.80
C ASP A 263 -12.16 24.24 -2.04
N GLY A 264 -10.88 23.97 -1.74
CA GLY A 264 -10.23 22.67 -1.85
C GLY A 264 -10.79 21.63 -0.89
N VAL A 265 -11.36 20.55 -1.44
CA VAL A 265 -11.98 19.44 -0.68
C VAL A 265 -11.03 18.78 0.34
N GLY A 266 -9.72 18.81 0.10
CA GLY A 266 -8.70 18.23 0.99
C GLY A 266 -7.89 19.23 1.82
N ARG A 267 -8.04 20.53 1.55
CA ARG A 267 -7.30 21.62 2.19
C ARG A 267 -8.23 22.83 2.33
N PRO A 268 -9.06 22.86 3.39
CA PRO A 268 -10.08 23.89 3.55
C PRO A 268 -9.49 25.25 3.91
N PHE A 269 -8.20 25.35 4.25
CA PHE A 269 -7.56 26.60 4.62
C PHE A 269 -6.16 26.73 4.03
N GLU A 270 -5.84 27.95 3.61
CA GLU A 270 -4.50 28.39 3.21
C GLU A 270 -3.99 29.42 4.21
N LEU A 271 -2.76 29.25 4.68
CA LEU A 271 -2.11 30.19 5.59
C LEU A 271 -1.17 31.10 4.79
N SER A 272 -1.39 32.40 4.89
CA SER A 272 -0.53 33.41 4.27
C SER A 272 0.26 34.16 5.33
N ILE A 273 1.55 34.44 5.06
CA ILE A 273 2.43 35.22 5.94
C ILE A 273 3.03 36.37 5.12
N ALA A 274 2.56 37.59 5.33
CA ALA A 274 3.09 38.79 4.70
C ALA A 274 4.22 39.41 5.53
N ASP A 275 5.00 40.31 4.91
CA ASP A 275 6.09 41.08 5.52
C ASP A 275 7.22 40.20 6.12
N CYS A 276 7.31 38.96 5.66
CA CYS A 276 8.43 38.06 5.87
C CYS A 276 8.69 37.28 4.58
N ASP A 277 9.47 37.87 3.66
CA ASP A 277 9.67 37.39 2.29
C ASP A 277 9.99 35.90 2.22
N SER A 278 10.81 35.42 3.15
CA SER A 278 11.25 34.03 3.20
C SER A 278 10.15 33.03 3.58
N LEU A 279 9.05 33.49 4.17
CA LEU A 279 7.92 32.66 4.63
C LEU A 279 6.62 32.96 3.87
N SER A 280 6.70 33.75 2.79
CA SER A 280 5.54 34.42 2.21
C SER A 280 4.60 33.55 1.38
N PHE A 281 4.97 32.31 1.10
CA PHE A 281 4.19 31.39 0.29
C PHE A 281 4.25 29.97 0.84
N GLY A 282 3.20 29.18 0.56
CA GLY A 282 3.25 27.72 0.65
C GLY A 282 2.91 27.09 1.99
N TRP A 283 2.24 27.81 2.90
CA TRP A 283 1.84 27.25 4.20
C TRP A 283 0.42 26.68 4.17
N ASP A 284 0.32 25.41 4.55
CA ASP A 284 -0.91 24.63 4.63
C ASP A 284 -1.19 24.22 6.09
N ILE A 285 -2.46 23.92 6.36
CA ILE A 285 -2.91 23.33 7.61
C ILE A 285 -3.12 21.82 7.42
N GLY A 286 -2.57 21.02 8.32
CA GLY A 286 -2.65 19.56 8.31
C GLY A 286 -2.89 18.96 9.68
N GLY A 287 -2.71 17.64 9.78
CA GLY A 287 -2.85 16.91 11.04
C GLY A 287 -4.31 16.60 11.40
N THR A 288 -4.67 16.68 12.66
CA THR A 288 -6.04 16.36 13.13
C THR A 288 -6.58 17.47 14.03
N GLU A 289 -7.88 17.48 14.31
CA GLU A 289 -8.48 18.44 15.25
C GLU A 289 -7.79 18.44 16.62
N GLU A 290 -7.38 17.27 17.13
CA GLU A 290 -6.71 17.13 18.42
C GLU A 290 -5.22 17.51 18.36
N HIS A 291 -4.61 17.34 17.19
CA HIS A 291 -3.19 17.52 16.93
C HIS A 291 -3.00 18.22 15.58
N PRO A 292 -3.34 19.52 15.48
CA PRO A 292 -3.19 20.24 14.23
C PRO A 292 -1.72 20.52 13.94
N THR A 293 -1.40 20.64 12.67
CA THR A 293 -0.06 21.00 12.20
C THR A 293 -0.13 22.14 11.19
N VAL A 294 0.94 22.93 11.15
CA VAL A 294 1.21 23.93 10.12
C VAL A 294 2.41 23.41 9.34
N PHE A 295 2.33 23.34 8.02
CA PHE A 295 3.43 22.80 7.23
C PHE A 295 3.63 23.54 5.91
N THR A 296 4.83 23.42 5.36
CA THR A 296 5.12 23.79 3.97
C THR A 296 5.77 22.61 3.27
N TRP A 297 5.55 22.52 1.96
CA TRP A 297 6.22 21.55 1.10
C TRP A 297 7.69 21.90 0.96
N ILE A 298 8.55 20.88 1.03
CA ILE A 298 9.99 21.01 0.81
C ILE A 298 10.44 19.96 -0.21
N GLY A 299 11.57 20.22 -0.86
CA GLY A 299 12.10 19.30 -1.87
C GLY A 299 11.34 19.31 -3.19
N GLU A 300 11.57 18.26 -3.97
CA GLU A 300 10.98 18.13 -5.30
C GLU A 300 9.45 17.93 -5.16
N PRO A 301 8.62 18.46 -6.08
CA PRO A 301 7.16 18.41 -5.97
C PRO A 301 6.56 17.00 -5.82
N ASP A 302 7.30 15.96 -6.19
CA ASP A 302 6.93 14.54 -6.09
C ASP A 302 7.51 13.82 -4.86
N SER A 303 8.39 14.47 -4.09
CA SER A 303 8.99 13.88 -2.88
C SER A 303 7.98 13.71 -1.74
N GLY A 304 6.98 14.60 -1.66
CA GLY A 304 6.02 14.64 -0.56
C GLY A 304 6.63 15.03 0.79
N GLU A 305 7.86 15.57 0.80
CA GLU A 305 8.51 16.01 2.02
C GLU A 305 7.90 17.31 2.55
N ARG A 306 7.85 17.42 3.88
CA ARG A 306 7.19 18.53 4.57
C ARG A 306 8.06 19.03 5.71
N TYR A 307 8.16 20.34 5.81
CA TYR A 307 8.59 20.99 7.04
C TYR A 307 7.37 21.28 7.89
N ILE A 308 7.29 20.65 9.07
CA ILE A 308 6.07 20.58 9.89
C ILE A 308 6.33 21.29 11.22
N LEU A 309 5.39 22.14 11.63
CA LEU A 309 5.32 22.72 12.95
C LEU A 309 4.07 22.22 13.67
N THR A 310 4.23 21.89 14.95
CA THR A 310 3.16 21.45 15.84
C THR A 310 2.87 22.52 16.88
N ARG A 311 1.61 22.60 17.33
CA ARG A 311 1.22 23.57 18.35
C ARG A 311 1.85 23.21 19.70
N GLN A 312 2.57 24.16 20.28
CA GLN A 312 3.11 24.03 21.63
C GLN A 312 1.95 24.10 22.64
N ARG A 313 1.80 23.05 23.45
CA ARG A 313 0.80 22.98 24.53
C ARG A 313 1.15 23.86 25.72
#